data_AF-A0A8J7W156-F1
#
_entry.id   AF-A0A8J7W156-F1
#
_cell.length_a   1.000
_cell.length_b   1.000
_cell.length_c   1.000
_cell.angle_alpha   90.00
_cell.angle_beta   90.00
_cell.angle_gamma   90.00
#
_symmetry.space_group_name_H-M   'P 1'
#
loop_
_entity.id
_entity.type
_entity.pdbx_description
1 polymer ?
#
loop_
_entity_poly.entity_id
_entity_poly.type
_entity_poly.pdbx_seq_one_letter_code
_entity_poly.pdbx_strand_id
1 'polypeptide(L)'
;MKRYLPLLPVIIFPYLVVFTLLCMFNENFMKTFCSNDGSYLLLALLILYVIALVFSIVVFITGLIKKREAQDLLRINMVIKLIHIPAYILIFCVGSICLLTIFTFGISIALMILDGMTILLSGLIGLAGVIRAFHEEKLSKKTAIIHGIFQFVFCADVINSIIVYRKVKLLGEIINNPLQNRL
;
A
#
# COMPACT_ATOMS: atom_id res chain seq x y z
N MET A 1 -12.10 -3.42 16.93
CA MET A 1 -10.68 -3.02 16.89
C MET A 1 -9.72 -4.07 16.28
N LYS A 2 -9.90 -5.39 16.51
CA LYS A 2 -9.01 -6.46 15.95
C LYS A 2 -8.90 -6.53 14.41
N ARG A 3 -9.78 -5.83 13.66
CA ARG A 3 -9.80 -5.83 12.18
C ARG A 3 -8.68 -5.02 11.52
N TYR A 4 -8.12 -4.01 12.20
CA TYR A 4 -7.07 -3.14 11.66
C TYR A 4 -5.66 -3.51 12.14
N LEU A 5 -5.56 -4.33 13.19
CA LEU A 5 -4.30 -4.86 13.70
C LEU A 5 -3.39 -5.49 12.61
N PRO A 6 -3.89 -6.33 11.68
CA PRO A 6 -3.05 -6.91 10.64
C PRO A 6 -2.56 -5.87 9.60
N LEU A 7 -3.12 -4.67 9.58
CA LEU A 7 -2.74 -3.62 8.61
C LEU A 7 -1.63 -2.73 9.13
N LEU A 8 -1.36 -2.74 10.45
CA LEU A 8 -0.33 -1.90 11.06
C LEU A 8 1.06 -2.15 10.46
N PRO A 9 1.54 -3.40 10.29
CA PRO A 9 2.86 -3.63 9.72
C PRO A 9 2.98 -3.13 8.28
N VAL A 10 1.90 -3.21 7.50
CA VAL A 10 1.84 -2.71 6.11
C VAL A 10 1.95 -1.18 6.10
N ILE A 11 1.27 -0.51 7.02
CA ILE A 11 1.32 0.96 7.15
C ILE A 11 2.68 1.43 7.62
N ILE A 12 3.29 0.74 8.60
CA ILE A 12 4.55 1.17 9.23
C ILE A 12 5.75 0.98 8.29
N PHE A 13 5.72 -0.02 7.41
CA PHE A 13 6.84 -0.37 6.54
C PHE A 13 7.47 0.80 5.76
N PRO A 14 6.74 1.61 4.97
CA PRO A 14 7.33 2.73 4.25
C PRO A 14 7.87 3.83 5.18
N TYR A 15 7.30 3.98 6.38
CA TYR A 15 7.84 4.91 7.38
C TYR A 15 9.13 4.40 8.01
N LEU A 16 9.29 3.08 8.16
CA LEU A 16 10.56 2.50 8.59
C LEU A 16 11.64 2.70 7.52
N VAL A 17 11.29 2.66 6.23
CA VAL A 17 12.23 3.00 5.15
C VAL A 17 12.70 4.46 5.27
N VAL A 18 11.77 5.40 5.48
CA VAL A 18 12.10 6.81 5.74
C VAL A 18 12.99 6.95 6.98
N PHE A 19 12.67 6.23 8.07
CA PHE A 19 13.48 6.24 9.28
C PHE A 19 14.91 5.73 9.05
N THR A 20 15.06 4.64 8.28
CA THR A 20 16.38 4.13 7.90
C THR A 20 17.17 5.16 7.10
N LEU A 21 16.53 5.88 6.17
CA LEU A 21 17.19 6.98 5.45
C LEU A 21 17.63 8.10 6.40
N LEU A 22 16.78 8.52 7.34
CA LEU A 22 17.14 9.54 8.34
C LEU A 22 18.33 9.11 9.20
N CYS A 23 18.38 7.84 9.61
CA CYS A 23 19.52 7.29 10.34
C CYS A 23 20.80 7.26 9.50
N MET A 24 20.71 6.93 8.20
CA MET A 24 21.87 6.92 7.31
C MET A 24 22.45 8.33 7.06
N PHE A 25 21.61 9.36 7.00
CA PHE A 25 22.06 10.74 6.77
C PHE A 25 22.42 11.50 8.05
N ASN A 26 22.15 10.94 9.24
CA ASN A 26 22.41 11.62 10.51
C ASN A 26 23.16 10.72 11.50
N GLU A 27 24.44 11.03 11.73
CA GLU A 27 25.34 10.27 12.58
C GLU A 27 24.84 10.10 14.03
N ASN A 28 24.12 11.08 14.58
CA ASN A 28 23.61 11.01 15.95
C ASN A 28 22.52 9.94 16.08
N PHE A 29 21.65 9.82 15.05
CA PHE A 29 20.63 8.77 15.02
C PHE A 29 21.27 7.39 14.81
N MET A 30 22.26 7.28 13.91
CA MET A 30 22.96 6.03 13.66
C MET A 30 23.68 5.48 14.91
N LYS A 31 24.33 6.36 15.70
CA LYS A 31 24.96 5.97 16.96
C LYS A 31 23.94 5.54 18.02
N THR A 32 22.82 6.26 18.13
CA THR A 32 21.82 6.02 19.18
C THR A 32 21.01 4.74 18.92
N PHE A 33 20.59 4.50 17.68
CA PHE A 33 19.66 3.40 17.35
C PHE A 33 20.34 2.17 16.76
N CYS A 34 21.55 2.31 16.22
CA CYS A 34 22.18 1.26 15.42
C CYS A 34 23.59 0.91 15.87
N SER A 35 24.08 1.47 16.98
CA SER A 35 25.45 1.27 17.44
C SER A 35 26.49 1.49 16.35
N ASN A 36 26.20 2.41 15.42
CA ASN A 36 27.00 2.71 14.22
C ASN A 36 27.01 1.65 13.10
N ASP A 37 26.22 0.58 13.22
CA ASP A 37 26.11 -0.51 12.23
C ASP A 37 24.76 -0.49 11.51
N GLY A 38 24.76 -0.15 10.22
CA GLY A 38 23.53 -0.09 9.39
C GLY A 38 22.86 -1.44 9.13
N SER A 39 23.53 -2.56 9.44
CA SER A 39 23.02 -3.92 9.23
C SER A 39 21.77 -4.23 10.07
N TYR A 40 21.68 -3.69 11.28
CA TYR A 40 20.53 -3.88 12.17
C TYR A 40 19.25 -3.25 11.60
N LEU A 41 19.35 -2.08 10.95
CA LEU A 41 18.20 -1.43 10.29
C LEU A 41 17.72 -2.22 9.07
N LEU A 42 18.66 -2.73 8.27
CA LEU A 42 18.34 -3.57 7.12
C LEU A 42 17.66 -4.87 7.54
N LEU A 43 18.14 -5.50 8.62
CA LEU A 43 17.51 -6.68 9.20
C LEU A 43 16.10 -6.36 9.73
N ALA A 44 15.93 -5.24 10.43
CA ALA A 44 14.62 -4.80 10.92
C ALA A 44 13.62 -4.54 9.77
N LEU A 45 14.08 -3.91 8.68
CA LEU A 45 13.28 -3.72 7.46
C LEU A 45 12.83 -5.06 6.86
N LEU A 46 13.74 -6.02 6.75
CA LEU A 46 13.46 -7.34 6.19
C LEU A 46 12.46 -8.11 7.07
N ILE A 47 12.65 -8.11 8.39
CA ILE A 47 11.72 -8.75 9.34
C ILE A 47 10.34 -8.10 9.25
N LEU A 48 10.26 -6.77 9.27
CA LEU A 48 8.99 -6.07 9.17
C LEU A 48 8.29 -6.33 7.84
N TYR A 49 9.03 -6.38 6.73
CA TYR A 49 8.48 -6.71 5.43
C TYR A 49 7.85 -8.11 5.41
N VAL A 50 8.56 -9.11 5.93
CA VAL A 50 8.05 -10.49 5.98
C VAL A 50 6.77 -10.55 6.83
N ILE A 51 6.76 -9.89 7.99
CA ILE A 51 5.56 -9.80 8.83
C ILE A 51 4.41 -9.12 8.07
N ALA A 52 4.66 -7.98 7.43
CA ALA A 52 3.67 -7.25 6.67
C ALA A 52 3.12 -8.05 5.47
N LEU A 53 3.98 -8.84 4.82
CA LEU A 53 3.60 -9.73 3.73
C LEU A 53 2.66 -10.83 4.22
N VAL A 54 3.02 -11.51 5.32
CA VAL A 54 2.14 -12.55 5.92
C VAL A 54 0.78 -11.97 6.26
N PHE A 55 0.73 -10.80 6.89
CA PHE A 55 -0.54 -10.15 7.21
C PHE A 55 -1.33 -9.72 5.98
N SER A 56 -0.67 -9.19 4.94
CA SER A 56 -1.33 -8.82 3.69
C SER A 56 -1.96 -10.04 3.00
N ILE A 57 -1.26 -11.18 2.97
CA ILE A 57 -1.80 -12.45 2.47
C ILE A 57 -2.99 -12.92 3.31
N VAL A 58 -2.90 -12.85 4.64
CA VAL A 58 -4.02 -13.22 5.53
C VAL A 58 -5.24 -12.33 5.27
N VAL A 59 -5.05 -11.02 5.09
CA VAL A 59 -6.15 -10.09 4.74
C VAL A 59 -6.73 -10.41 3.38
N PHE A 60 -5.88 -10.72 2.38
CA PHE A 60 -6.31 -11.13 1.05
C PHE A 60 -7.19 -12.39 1.10
N ILE A 61 -6.69 -13.47 1.71
CA ILE A 61 -7.40 -14.75 1.81
C ILE A 61 -8.69 -14.59 2.62
N THR A 62 -8.65 -13.92 3.78
CA THR A 62 -9.85 -13.73 4.61
C THR A 62 -10.87 -12.81 3.95
N GLY A 63 -10.43 -11.85 3.13
CA GLY A 63 -11.30 -11.01 2.30
C GLY A 63 -12.09 -11.82 1.29
N LEU A 64 -11.47 -12.84 0.69
CA LEU A 64 -12.11 -13.74 -0.26
C LEU A 64 -13.03 -14.76 0.43
N ILE A 65 -12.56 -15.43 1.49
CA ILE A 65 -13.30 -16.52 2.16
C ILE A 65 -14.48 -15.99 2.98
N LYS A 66 -14.28 -14.97 3.81
CA LYS A 66 -15.32 -14.47 4.73
C LYS A 66 -16.36 -13.59 4.05
N LYS A 67 -16.37 -13.56 2.71
CA LYS A 67 -17.24 -12.72 1.87
C LYS A 67 -17.35 -11.29 2.40
N ARG A 68 -16.22 -10.68 2.74
CA ARG A 68 -16.24 -9.28 3.19
C ARG A 68 -16.81 -8.41 2.08
N GLU A 69 -17.57 -7.38 2.48
CA GLU A 69 -18.09 -6.40 1.54
C GLU A 69 -16.94 -5.75 0.78
N ALA A 70 -17.08 -5.70 -0.54
CA ALA A 70 -16.07 -5.11 -1.41
C ALA A 70 -15.77 -3.64 -1.03
N GLN A 71 -16.81 -2.90 -0.64
CA GLN A 71 -16.70 -1.51 -0.23
C GLN A 71 -15.75 -1.30 0.97
N ASP A 72 -15.82 -2.18 1.98
CA ASP A 72 -14.97 -2.10 3.16
C ASP A 72 -13.50 -2.37 2.83
N LEU A 73 -13.23 -3.39 2.00
CA LEU A 73 -11.87 -3.73 1.56
C LEU A 73 -11.27 -2.61 0.71
N LEU A 74 -12.05 -2.06 -0.22
CA LEU A 74 -11.61 -0.95 -1.08
C LEU A 74 -11.39 0.33 -0.28
N ARG A 75 -12.22 0.60 0.75
CA ARG A 75 -12.01 1.72 1.67
C ARG A 75 -10.70 1.57 2.43
N ILE A 76 -10.44 0.39 2.98
CA ILE A 76 -9.21 0.10 3.72
C ILE A 76 -7.98 0.29 2.81
N ASN A 77 -8.02 -0.27 1.60
CA ASN A 77 -6.96 -0.11 0.61
C ASN A 77 -6.69 1.37 0.28
N MET A 78 -7.74 2.13 0.01
CA MET A 78 -7.63 3.57 -0.26
C MET A 78 -6.97 4.31 0.92
N VAL A 79 -7.41 4.04 2.16
CA VAL A 79 -6.84 4.69 3.35
C VAL A 79 -5.35 4.36 3.52
N ILE A 80 -4.95 3.10 3.35
CA ILE A 80 -3.54 2.69 3.43
C ILE A 80 -2.69 3.46 2.41
N LYS A 81 -3.15 3.52 1.16
CA LYS A 81 -2.43 4.22 0.09
C LYS A 81 -2.31 5.71 0.33
N LEU A 82 -3.37 6.34 0.83
CA LEU A 82 -3.34 7.75 1.22
C LEU A 82 -2.36 8.01 2.36
N ILE A 83 -2.32 7.12 3.37
CA ILE A 83 -1.35 7.21 4.47
C ILE A 83 0.08 7.00 3.97
N HIS A 84 0.32 6.27 2.89
CA HIS A 84 1.68 6.08 2.36
C HIS A 84 2.21 7.29 1.58
N ILE A 85 1.35 8.20 1.10
CA ILE A 85 1.73 9.35 0.27
C ILE A 85 2.89 10.16 0.90
N PRO A 86 2.85 10.57 2.18
CA PRO A 86 3.93 11.37 2.76
C PRO A 86 5.28 10.64 2.74
N ALA A 87 5.28 9.34 3.03
CA ALA A 87 6.50 8.53 2.99
C ALA A 87 7.03 8.38 1.55
N TYR A 88 6.16 8.12 0.56
CA TYR A 88 6.56 8.02 -0.84
C TYR A 88 7.13 9.32 -1.40
N ILE A 89 6.57 10.48 -1.02
CA ILE A 89 7.13 11.78 -1.42
C ILE A 89 8.56 11.92 -0.89
N LEU A 90 8.80 11.61 0.38
CA LEU A 90 10.13 11.68 0.98
C LEU A 90 11.12 10.71 0.32
N ILE A 91 10.71 9.44 0.14
CA ILE A 91 11.54 8.41 -0.52
C ILE A 91 11.87 8.82 -1.95
N PHE A 92 10.89 9.34 -2.70
CA PHE A 92 11.07 9.79 -4.08
C PHE A 92 12.02 11.00 -4.18
N CYS A 93 11.87 11.99 -3.30
CA CYS A 93 12.77 13.15 -3.25
C CYS A 93 14.21 12.73 -2.96
N VAL A 94 14.43 11.91 -1.94
CA VAL A 94 15.76 11.41 -1.58
C VAL A 94 16.33 10.54 -2.69
N GLY A 95 15.55 9.61 -3.24
CA GLY A 95 15.95 8.76 -4.36
C GLY A 95 16.34 9.56 -5.59
N SER A 96 15.62 10.64 -5.90
CA SER A 96 15.93 11.54 -7.03
C SER A 96 17.24 12.31 -6.81
N ILE A 97 17.49 12.81 -5.60
CA ILE A 97 18.77 13.46 -5.25
C ILE A 97 19.92 12.46 -5.37
N CYS A 98 19.74 11.24 -4.87
CA CYS A 98 20.74 10.17 -4.97
C CYS A 98 21.01 9.71 -6.41
N LEU A 99 20.07 9.90 -7.36
CA LEU A 99 20.32 9.61 -8.78
C LEU A 99 21.28 10.62 -9.43
N LEU A 100 21.36 11.85 -8.92
CA LEU A 100 22.22 12.89 -9.48
C LEU A 100 23.71 12.65 -9.25
N THR A 101 24.07 11.78 -8.29
CA THR A 101 25.47 11.44 -8.02
C THR A 101 25.75 9.97 -8.31
N ILE A 102 26.81 9.71 -9.09
CA ILE A 102 27.18 8.36 -9.56
C ILE A 102 27.44 7.42 -8.38
N PHE A 103 28.00 7.92 -7.28
CA PHE A 103 28.32 7.13 -6.09
C PHE A 103 27.09 6.68 -5.29
N THR A 104 25.97 7.41 -5.36
CA THR A 104 24.74 7.09 -4.60
C THR A 104 23.65 6.40 -5.42
N PHE A 105 23.93 6.08 -6.69
CA PHE A 105 22.97 5.43 -7.60
C PHE A 105 22.38 4.11 -7.04
N GLY A 106 23.20 3.34 -6.31
CA GLY A 106 22.76 2.10 -5.67
C GLY A 106 21.65 2.31 -4.63
N ILE A 107 21.66 3.45 -3.92
CA ILE A 107 20.62 3.82 -2.95
C ILE A 107 19.29 4.03 -3.66
N SER A 108 19.29 4.70 -4.81
CA SER A 108 18.06 4.94 -5.60
C SER A 108 17.45 3.65 -6.11
N ILE A 109 18.26 2.68 -6.56
CA ILE A 109 17.75 1.35 -6.94
C ILE A 109 17.14 0.63 -5.73
N ALA A 110 17.81 0.66 -4.58
CA ALA A 110 17.30 0.03 -3.36
C ALA A 110 15.95 0.65 -2.94
N LEU A 111 15.82 1.97 -3.00
CA LEU A 111 14.57 2.68 -2.69
C LEU A 111 13.44 2.32 -3.67
N MET A 112 13.74 2.23 -4.97
CA MET A 112 12.76 1.78 -5.97
C MET A 112 12.24 0.36 -5.67
N ILE A 113 13.12 -0.56 -5.24
CA ILE A 113 12.73 -1.91 -4.85
C ILE A 113 11.84 -1.88 -3.61
N LEU A 114 12.20 -1.09 -2.59
CA LEU A 114 11.43 -0.96 -1.35
C LEU A 114 10.04 -0.32 -1.58
N ASP A 115 9.93 0.63 -2.52
CA ASP A 115 8.64 1.17 -2.96
C ASP A 115 7.81 0.09 -3.65
N GLY A 116 8.40 -0.68 -4.58
CA GLY A 116 7.74 -1.80 -5.23
C GLY A 116 7.23 -2.85 -4.23
N MET A 117 8.02 -3.16 -3.20
CA MET A 117 7.65 -4.02 -2.09
C MET A 117 6.41 -3.48 -1.34
N THR A 118 6.38 -2.18 -1.04
CA THR A 118 5.24 -1.54 -0.36
C THR A 118 3.97 -1.54 -1.22
N ILE A 119 4.12 -1.29 -2.52
CA ILE A 119 3.04 -1.35 -3.51
C ILE A 119 2.50 -2.77 -3.59
N LEU A 120 3.35 -3.80 -3.54
CA LEU A 120 2.91 -5.19 -3.53
C LEU A 120 2.05 -5.49 -2.29
N LEU A 121 2.47 -5.04 -1.10
CA LEU A 121 1.74 -5.24 0.15
C LEU A 121 0.33 -4.62 0.11
N SER A 122 0.24 -3.33 -0.21
CA SER A 122 -1.05 -2.64 -0.35
C SER A 122 -1.84 -3.12 -1.57
N GLY A 123 -1.12 -3.58 -2.59
CA GLY A 123 -1.62 -4.10 -3.85
C GLY A 123 -2.52 -5.32 -3.66
N LEU A 124 -2.03 -6.31 -2.90
CA LEU A 124 -2.79 -7.51 -2.54
C LEU A 124 -4.10 -7.18 -1.84
N ILE A 125 -4.09 -6.24 -0.88
CA ILE A 125 -5.30 -5.84 -0.14
C ILE A 125 -6.35 -5.24 -1.08
N GLY A 126 -5.93 -4.35 -1.99
CA GLY A 126 -6.84 -3.79 -2.99
C GLY A 126 -7.31 -4.80 -4.02
N LEU A 127 -6.47 -5.75 -4.43
CA LEU A 127 -6.84 -6.81 -5.35
C LEU A 127 -7.96 -7.68 -4.77
N ALA A 128 -7.90 -8.02 -3.48
CA ALA A 128 -9.02 -8.69 -2.81
C ALA A 128 -10.32 -7.87 -2.91
N GLY A 129 -10.25 -6.55 -2.71
CA GLY A 129 -11.41 -5.66 -2.86
C GLY A 129 -11.97 -5.64 -4.29
N VAL A 130 -11.11 -5.62 -5.30
CA VAL A 130 -11.50 -5.64 -6.73
C VAL A 130 -12.15 -6.98 -7.12
N ILE A 131 -11.57 -8.10 -6.70
CA ILE A 131 -12.14 -9.45 -6.94
C ILE A 131 -13.51 -9.57 -6.27
N ARG A 132 -13.65 -9.05 -5.04
CA ARG A 132 -14.93 -9.02 -4.33
C ARG A 132 -15.96 -8.13 -5.04
N ALA A 133 -15.56 -6.96 -5.53
CA ALA A 133 -16.44 -6.07 -6.29
C ALA A 133 -16.92 -6.70 -7.60
N PHE A 134 -16.10 -7.54 -8.24
CA PHE A 134 -16.52 -8.37 -9.37
C PHE A 134 -17.54 -9.44 -8.96
N HIS A 135 -17.29 -10.16 -7.86
CA HIS A 135 -18.22 -11.17 -7.34
C HIS A 135 -19.56 -10.62 -6.82
N GLU A 136 -19.58 -9.36 -6.38
CA GLU A 136 -20.79 -8.64 -5.98
C GLU A 136 -21.50 -7.98 -7.18
N GLU A 137 -21.06 -8.27 -8.42
CA GLU A 137 -21.61 -7.72 -9.67
C GLU A 137 -21.54 -6.18 -9.77
N LYS A 138 -20.78 -5.52 -8.89
CA LYS A 138 -20.56 -4.07 -8.91
C LYS A 138 -19.51 -3.66 -9.95
N LEU A 139 -18.72 -4.60 -10.46
CA LEU A 139 -17.74 -4.36 -11.53
C LEU A 139 -17.85 -5.41 -12.62
N SER A 140 -17.72 -4.98 -13.88
CA SER A 140 -17.54 -5.89 -15.01
C SER A 140 -16.15 -6.53 -14.99
N LYS A 141 -16.02 -7.73 -15.55
CA LYS A 141 -14.76 -8.50 -15.62
C LYS A 141 -13.61 -7.69 -16.24
N LYS A 142 -13.87 -6.98 -17.35
CA LYS A 142 -12.85 -6.14 -18.01
C LYS A 142 -12.36 -5.03 -17.09
N THR A 143 -13.29 -4.37 -16.42
CA THR A 143 -13.00 -3.27 -15.49
C THR A 143 -12.26 -3.77 -14.25
N ALA A 144 -12.61 -4.95 -13.74
CA ALA A 144 -11.92 -5.56 -12.61
C ALA A 144 -10.47 -5.93 -12.94
N ILE A 145 -10.19 -6.47 -14.13
CA ILE A 145 -8.82 -6.79 -14.55
C ILE A 145 -7.96 -5.53 -14.63
N ILE A 146 -8.48 -4.48 -15.30
CA ILE A 146 -7.78 -3.20 -15.44
C ILE A 146 -7.46 -2.62 -14.06
N HIS A 147 -8.46 -2.49 -13.19
CA HIS A 147 -8.27 -1.94 -11.85
C HIS A 147 -7.40 -2.85 -10.96
N GLY A 148 -7.38 -4.16 -11.20
CA GLY A 148 -6.48 -5.10 -10.53
C GLY A 148 -5.02 -4.91 -10.90
N ILE A 149 -4.72 -4.60 -12.17
CA ILE A 149 -3.34 -4.31 -12.62
C ILE A 149 -2.88 -2.94 -12.10
N PHE A 150 -3.72 -1.91 -12.23
CA PHE A 150 -3.39 -0.56 -11.76
C PHE A 150 -3.09 -0.49 -10.27
N GLN A 151 -3.57 -1.45 -9.50
CA GLN A 151 -3.32 -1.58 -8.07
C GLN A 151 -1.83 -1.82 -7.73
N PHE A 152 -1.00 -2.16 -8.72
CA PHE A 152 0.46 -2.38 -8.61
C PHE A 152 1.32 -1.37 -9.37
N VAL A 153 0.73 -0.31 -9.93
CA VAL A 153 1.47 0.68 -10.73
C VAL A 153 1.72 1.93 -9.90
N PHE A 154 2.98 2.28 -9.62
CA PHE A 154 3.35 3.44 -8.81
C PHE A 154 2.61 4.72 -9.22
N CYS A 155 2.14 5.49 -8.23
CA CYS A 155 1.26 6.66 -8.34
C CYS A 155 -0.15 6.38 -8.89
N ALA A 156 -0.28 5.59 -9.95
CA ALA A 156 -1.56 5.23 -10.52
C ALA A 156 -2.40 4.38 -9.56
N ASP A 157 -1.73 3.62 -8.69
CA ASP A 157 -2.34 2.75 -7.70
C ASP A 157 -3.12 3.50 -6.62
N VAL A 158 -2.63 4.68 -6.19
CA VAL A 158 -3.33 5.60 -5.28
C VAL A 158 -4.59 6.12 -5.95
N ILE A 159 -4.47 6.67 -7.16
CA ILE A 159 -5.58 7.24 -7.93
C ILE A 159 -6.64 6.16 -8.20
N ASN A 160 -6.20 4.99 -8.64
CA ASN A 160 -7.04 3.84 -8.92
C ASN A 160 -7.83 3.40 -7.68
N SER A 161 -7.20 3.34 -6.50
CA SER A 161 -7.88 2.95 -5.27
C SER A 161 -9.03 3.89 -4.90
N ILE A 162 -8.88 5.19 -5.15
CA ILE A 162 -9.91 6.21 -4.92
C ILE A 162 -11.05 6.04 -5.93
N ILE A 163 -10.73 5.89 -7.21
CA ILE A 163 -11.73 5.72 -8.29
C ILE A 163 -12.59 4.49 -8.04
N VAL A 164 -11.96 3.34 -7.77
CA VAL A 164 -12.66 2.07 -7.58
C VAL A 164 -13.53 2.11 -6.33
N TYR A 165 -13.03 2.66 -5.22
CA TYR A 165 -13.82 2.83 -4.01
C TYR A 165 -15.06 3.70 -4.25
N ARG A 166 -14.90 4.87 -4.90
CA ARG A 166 -16.02 5.76 -5.21
C ARG A 166 -17.05 5.09 -6.11
N LYS A 167 -16.60 4.38 -7.15
CA LYS A 167 -17.48 3.66 -8.07
C LYS A 167 -18.32 2.60 -7.36
N VAL A 168 -17.69 1.78 -6.52
CA VAL A 168 -18.37 0.72 -5.77
C VAL A 168 -19.33 1.30 -4.73
N LYS A 169 -18.96 2.42 -4.08
CA LYS A 169 -19.83 3.13 -3.13
C LYS A 169 -21.08 3.68 -3.81
N LEU A 170 -20.93 4.37 -4.94
CA LEU A 170 -22.05 4.93 -5.71
C LEU A 170 -23.01 3.85 -6.20
N LEU A 171 -22.49 2.73 -6.70
CA LEU A 171 -23.32 1.60 -7.12
C LEU A 171 -24.08 0.98 -5.94
N GLY A 172 -23.47 0.92 -4.75
CA GLY A 172 -24.16 0.48 -3.53
C GLY A 172 -25.31 1.41 -3.14
N GLU A 173 -25.13 2.73 -3.26
CA GLU A 173 -26.18 3.72 -2.99
C GLU A 173 -27.35 3.62 -3.99
N ILE A 174 -27.06 3.45 -5.30
CA ILE A 174 -28.08 3.29 -6.34
C ILE A 174 -28.93 2.03 -6.12
N ILE A 175 -28.30 0.91 -5.77
CA ILE A 175 -28.99 -0.36 -5.54
C ILE A 175 -29.88 -0.29 -4.28
N ASN A 176 -29.41 0.37 -3.23
CA ASN A 176 -30.13 0.47 -1.96
C ASN A 176 -31.21 1.56 -1.95
N ASN A 177 -31.21 2.50 -2.90
CA ASN A 177 -32.20 3.57 -2.98
C ASN A 177 -32.75 3.78 -4.41
N PRO A 178 -33.51 2.80 -4.96
CA PRO A 178 -33.96 2.80 -6.35
C PRO A 178 -34.95 3.92 -6.70
N LEU A 179 -35.53 4.61 -5.71
CA LEU A 179 -36.58 5.61 -5.90
C LEU A 179 -36.07 7.02 -6.24
N GLN A 180 -34.77 7.30 -6.10
CA GLN A 180 -34.21 8.63 -6.38
C GLN A 180 -33.76 8.81 -7.85
N ASN A 181 -33.80 7.76 -8.65
CA ASN A 181 -33.44 7.76 -10.09
C ASN A 181 -34.67 7.79 -11.04
N ARG A 182 -35.87 8.01 -10.51
CA ARG A 182 -37.13 8.11 -11.30
C ARG A 182 -37.82 9.48 -11.24
N LEU A 183 -37.18 10.47 -10.65
CA LEU A 183 -37.58 11.89 -10.67
C LEU A 183 -36.54 12.68 -11.47
#